data_AF-A0A180ESR4-F1
#
_entry.id   AF-A0A180ESR4-F1
#
_cell.length_a   1.000
_cell.length_b   1.000
_cell.length_c   1.000
_cell.angle_alpha   90.00
_cell.angle_beta   90.00
_cell.angle_gamma   90.00
#
_symmetry.space_group_name_H-M   'P 1'
#
loop_
_entity.id
_entity.type
_entity.pdbx_description
1 polymer ?
#
loop_
_entity_poly.entity_id
_entity_poly.type
_entity_poly.pdbx_seq_one_letter_code
_entity_poly.pdbx_strand_id
1 'polypeptide(L)'
;MFSEEYRCKNNHLKTVNWDVITDLKKESQERIDNLGNNSDKIHFFFAIMETEAWLLGIKDIVLSINSQLTNEFIKNSPLGYDLDKDDPQQTYYHPAKVIGEIFGLAGKEYDKKESTLSSLIAPVEKEKYEALRSSAHCSVFSKFIEVLLN
;
A
#
# COMPACT_ATOMS: atom_id res chain seq x y z
N MET A 1 5.34 8.93 1.62
CA MET A 1 6.49 9.52 0.88
C MET A 1 7.82 9.06 1.46
N PHE A 2 8.70 8.51 0.62
CA PHE A 2 10.07 8.14 1.01
C PHE A 2 10.87 9.34 1.52
N SER A 3 11.63 9.11 2.61
CA SER A 3 12.53 10.11 3.18
C SER A 3 13.66 10.46 2.20
N GLU A 4 14.28 11.61 2.41
CA GLU A 4 15.51 11.97 1.68
C GLU A 4 16.59 10.91 1.88
N GLU A 5 16.68 10.34 3.08
CA GLU A 5 17.63 9.28 3.39
C GLU A 5 17.43 8.03 2.52
N TYR A 6 16.19 7.58 2.32
CA TYR A 6 15.91 6.48 1.39
C TYR A 6 16.35 6.84 -0.03
N ARG A 7 16.05 8.07 -0.49
CA ARG A 7 16.44 8.52 -1.83
C ARG A 7 17.95 8.51 -2.00
N CYS A 8 18.70 9.01 -1.02
CA CYS A 8 20.16 8.96 -1.04
C CYS A 8 20.68 7.52 -1.11
N LYS A 9 20.16 6.61 -0.26
CA LYS A 9 20.53 5.19 -0.27
C LYS A 9 20.14 4.49 -1.58
N ASN A 10 19.10 4.97 -2.26
CA ASN A 10 18.65 4.45 -3.56
C ASN A 10 19.22 5.23 -4.78
N ASN A 11 20.35 5.94 -4.64
CA ASN A 11 20.96 6.70 -5.74
C ASN A 11 20.00 7.68 -6.43
N HIS A 12 19.05 8.25 -5.68
CA HIS A 12 17.97 9.12 -6.15
C HIS A 12 17.04 8.49 -7.21
N LEU A 13 17.10 7.18 -7.40
CA LEU A 13 16.18 6.46 -8.29
C LEU A 13 14.77 6.46 -7.69
N LYS A 14 13.77 6.69 -8.54
CA LYS A 14 12.35 6.69 -8.16
C LYS A 14 11.73 5.31 -8.35
N THR A 15 12.35 4.30 -7.74
CA THR A 15 11.97 2.88 -7.84
C THR A 15 11.98 2.21 -6.47
N VAL A 16 11.24 1.12 -6.36
CA VAL A 16 11.29 0.26 -5.16
C VAL A 16 12.65 -0.44 -5.15
N ASN A 17 13.42 -0.24 -4.07
CA ASN A 17 14.71 -0.88 -3.85
C ASN A 17 14.59 -1.77 -2.62
N TRP A 18 14.52 -3.07 -2.89
CA TRP A 18 14.32 -4.08 -1.87
C TRP A 18 15.52 -4.28 -0.95
N ASP A 19 16.73 -4.03 -1.44
CA ASP A 19 17.93 -4.13 -0.62
C ASP A 19 17.90 -3.04 0.46
N VAL A 20 17.65 -1.79 0.06
CA VAL A 20 17.51 -0.65 1.00
C VAL A 20 16.34 -0.87 1.97
N ILE A 21 15.21 -1.40 1.51
CA ILE A 21 14.06 -1.71 2.37
C ILE A 21 14.39 -2.83 3.35
N THR A 22 15.12 -3.85 2.90
CA THR A 22 15.50 -5.00 3.75
C THR A 22 16.49 -4.57 4.81
N ASP A 23 17.48 -3.76 4.46
CA ASP A 23 18.44 -3.18 5.41
C ASP A 23 17.73 -2.30 6.44
N LEU A 24 16.80 -1.42 6.00
CA LEU A 24 16.01 -0.59 6.91
C LEU A 24 15.19 -1.43 7.89
N LYS A 25 14.53 -2.49 7.40
CA LYS A 25 13.75 -3.41 8.25
C LYS A 25 14.65 -4.09 9.28
N LYS A 26 15.82 -4.56 8.86
CA LYS A 26 16.79 -5.22 9.74
C LYS A 26 17.30 -4.25 10.82
N GLU A 27 17.78 -3.08 10.43
CA GLU A 27 18.25 -2.05 11.37
C GLU A 27 17.16 -1.63 12.36
N SER A 28 15.91 -1.50 11.88
CA SER A 28 14.78 -1.14 12.74
C SER A 28 14.45 -2.25 13.75
N GLN A 29 14.46 -3.52 13.31
CA GLN A 29 14.23 -4.65 14.19
C GLN A 29 15.34 -4.79 15.24
N GLU A 30 16.61 -4.67 14.83
CA GLU A 30 17.74 -4.69 15.76
C GLU A 30 17.63 -3.60 16.84
N ARG A 31 17.16 -2.40 16.48
CA ARG A 31 16.89 -1.33 17.45
C ARG A 31 15.79 -1.70 18.44
N ILE A 32 14.72 -2.34 17.98
CA ILE A 32 13.61 -2.79 18.83
C ILE A 32 14.10 -3.89 19.79
N ASP A 33 14.83 -4.87 19.28
CA ASP A 33 15.36 -5.98 20.07
C ASP A 33 16.29 -5.48 21.18
N ASN A 34 17.04 -4.40 20.92
CA ASN A 34 17.93 -3.75 21.87
C ASN A 34 17.23 -2.89 22.94
N LEU A 35 15.91 -2.65 22.87
CA LEU A 35 15.17 -1.93 23.90
C LEU A 35 15.05 -2.72 25.23
N GLY A 36 15.39 -4.01 25.22
CA GLY A 36 15.35 -4.85 26.41
C GLY A 36 13.93 -5.25 26.79
N ASN A 37 13.52 -5.04 28.04
CA ASN A 37 12.21 -5.48 28.53
C ASN A 37 11.08 -4.85 27.69
N ASN A 38 10.18 -5.70 27.16
CA ASN A 38 9.05 -5.38 26.27
C ASN A 38 9.36 -5.27 24.76
N SER A 39 10.56 -5.62 24.28
CA SER A 39 10.83 -5.68 22.84
C SER A 39 9.88 -6.64 22.10
N ASP A 40 9.46 -7.71 22.76
CA ASP A 40 8.46 -8.69 22.32
C ASP A 40 7.05 -8.10 22.11
N LYS A 41 6.77 -6.93 22.69
CA LYS A 41 5.48 -6.23 22.56
C LYS A 41 5.46 -5.17 21.46
N ILE A 42 6.59 -4.94 20.79
CA ILE A 42 6.72 -3.93 19.74
C ILE A 42 6.90 -4.65 18.41
N HIS A 43 5.88 -4.56 17.55
CA HIS A 43 5.93 -5.09 16.20
C HIS A 43 6.06 -3.97 15.19
N PHE A 44 7.10 -4.01 14.35
CA PHE A 44 7.33 -3.02 13.31
C PHE A 44 6.89 -3.55 11.94
N PHE A 45 5.87 -2.92 11.38
CA PHE A 45 5.40 -3.19 10.04
C PHE A 45 5.74 -2.04 9.11
N PHE A 46 6.62 -2.33 8.15
CA PHE A 46 6.89 -1.39 7.07
C PHE A 46 5.88 -1.64 5.94
N ALA A 47 4.75 -0.95 6.01
CA ALA A 47 3.83 -0.87 4.87
C ALA A 47 4.59 -0.18 3.74
N ILE A 48 4.91 -0.94 2.70
CA ILE A 48 5.80 -0.47 1.65
C ILE A 48 5.09 0.70 0.96
N MET A 49 5.63 1.89 1.25
CA MET A 49 5.38 3.18 0.63
C MET A 49 4.21 4.00 1.15
N GLU A 50 3.03 3.42 1.40
CA GLU A 50 1.83 4.16 1.80
C GLU A 50 0.67 3.19 2.14
N THR A 51 -0.29 3.62 2.96
CA THR A 51 -1.52 2.85 3.25
C THR A 51 -2.33 2.61 1.97
N GLU A 52 -2.20 3.52 0.99
CA GLU A 52 -2.77 3.41 -0.35
C GLU A 52 -2.37 2.13 -1.09
N ALA A 53 -1.23 1.51 -0.77
CA ALA A 53 -0.90 0.19 -1.32
C ALA A 53 -1.94 -0.86 -0.91
N TRP A 54 -2.40 -0.84 0.34
CA TRP A 54 -3.44 -1.75 0.82
C TRP A 54 -4.80 -1.43 0.22
N LEU A 55 -5.11 -0.15 0.03
CA LEU A 55 -6.33 0.27 -0.67
C LEU A 55 -6.34 -0.27 -2.11
N LEU A 56 -5.24 -0.12 -2.85
CA LEU A 56 -5.10 -0.70 -4.18
C LEU A 56 -5.14 -2.23 -4.17
N GLY A 57 -4.69 -2.87 -3.09
CA GLY A 57 -4.81 -4.32 -2.88
C GLY A 57 -6.27 -4.77 -2.78
N ILE A 58 -7.14 -3.91 -2.26
CA ILE A 58 -8.60 -4.05 -2.34
C ILE A 58 -9.05 -3.51 -3.69
N LYS A 59 -8.78 -4.26 -4.76
CA LYS A 59 -8.99 -3.82 -6.16
C LYS A 59 -10.35 -3.20 -6.48
N ASP A 60 -11.41 -3.62 -5.79
CA ASP A 60 -12.77 -3.12 -6.02
C ASP A 60 -13.02 -1.75 -5.35
N ILE A 61 -12.08 -1.24 -4.55
CA ILE A 61 -12.24 0.03 -3.83
C ILE A 61 -12.47 1.19 -4.79
N VAL A 62 -11.90 1.11 -6.00
CA VAL A 62 -12.02 2.16 -7.01
C VAL A 62 -13.42 2.25 -7.61
N LEU A 63 -14.23 1.21 -7.49
CA LEU A 63 -15.64 1.22 -7.91
C LEU A 63 -16.47 2.19 -7.05
N SER A 64 -16.06 2.45 -5.81
CA SER A 64 -16.70 3.45 -4.95
C SER A 64 -16.49 4.90 -5.44
N ILE A 65 -15.42 5.13 -6.22
CA ILE A 65 -15.11 6.43 -6.82
C ILE A 65 -16.04 6.65 -8.02
N ASN A 66 -16.12 5.67 -8.91
CA ASN A 66 -16.96 5.64 -10.09
C ASN A 66 -17.10 4.18 -10.54
N SER A 67 -18.34 3.71 -10.73
CA SER A 67 -18.61 2.31 -11.07
C SER A 67 -18.03 1.85 -12.42
N GLN A 68 -17.59 2.78 -13.27
CA GLN A 68 -16.92 2.48 -14.54
C GLN A 68 -15.43 2.14 -14.38
N LEU A 69 -14.82 2.43 -13.22
CA LEU A 69 -13.40 2.18 -12.94
C LEU A 69 -13.14 0.69 -12.62
N THR A 70 -13.54 -0.20 -13.51
CA THR A 70 -13.23 -1.63 -13.41
C THR A 70 -11.74 -1.88 -13.67
N ASN A 71 -11.19 -3.00 -13.20
CA ASN A 71 -9.80 -3.37 -13.51
C ASN A 71 -9.56 -3.40 -15.03
N GLU A 72 -10.49 -3.95 -15.80
CA GLU A 72 -10.40 -4.00 -17.26
C GLU A 72 -10.35 -2.61 -17.89
N PHE A 73 -11.19 -1.68 -17.42
CA PHE A 73 -11.16 -0.29 -17.89
C PHE A 73 -9.82 0.40 -17.57
N ILE A 74 -9.34 0.26 -16.33
CA ILE A 74 -8.08 0.88 -15.88
C ILE A 74 -6.91 0.33 -16.69
N LYS A 75 -6.85 -0.99 -16.87
CA LYS A 75 -5.81 -1.69 -17.64
C LYS A 75 -5.79 -1.28 -19.10
N ASN A 76 -6.96 -1.08 -19.72
CA ASN A 76 -7.07 -0.68 -21.12
C ASN A 76 -6.98 0.85 -21.32
N SER A 77 -6.92 1.63 -20.22
CA SER A 77 -6.71 3.07 -20.27
C SER A 77 -5.23 3.42 -20.54
N PRO A 78 -4.90 4.70 -20.81
CA PRO A 78 -3.51 5.15 -20.91
C PRO A 78 -2.65 4.90 -19.66
N LEU A 79 -3.27 4.59 -18.50
CA LEU A 79 -2.53 4.26 -17.27
C LEU A 79 -1.90 2.86 -17.32
N GLY A 80 -2.58 1.88 -17.92
CA GLY A 80 -2.06 0.52 -18.09
C GLY A 80 -1.89 -0.30 -16.80
N TYR A 81 -2.42 0.14 -15.66
CA TYR A 81 -2.33 -0.60 -14.40
C TYR A 81 -3.20 -1.86 -14.41
N ASP A 82 -2.66 -2.99 -13.97
CA ASP A 82 -3.41 -4.26 -13.85
C ASP A 82 -3.53 -4.63 -12.37
N LEU A 83 -4.58 -4.14 -11.72
CA LEU A 83 -4.81 -4.32 -10.27
C LEU A 83 -5.03 -5.79 -9.87
N ASP A 84 -5.33 -6.67 -10.84
CA ASP A 84 -5.41 -8.12 -10.61
C ASP A 84 -4.04 -8.79 -10.57
N LYS A 85 -3.02 -8.22 -11.22
CA LYS A 85 -1.67 -8.81 -11.35
C LYS A 85 -0.60 -8.08 -10.56
N ASP A 86 -0.72 -6.76 -10.45
CA ASP A 86 0.26 -5.92 -9.79
C ASP A 86 0.08 -6.06 -8.27
N ASP A 87 1.11 -6.51 -7.55
CA ASP A 87 1.14 -6.38 -6.10
C ASP A 87 1.48 -4.91 -5.78
N PRO A 88 0.54 -4.10 -5.24
CA PRO A 88 0.76 -2.67 -5.06
C PRO A 88 1.94 -2.35 -4.13
N GLN A 89 2.28 -3.25 -3.22
CA GLN A 89 3.45 -3.09 -2.34
C GLN A 89 4.78 -3.29 -3.06
N GLN A 90 4.80 -4.05 -4.16
CA GLN A 90 6.03 -4.37 -4.89
C GLN A 90 6.18 -3.57 -6.17
N THR A 91 5.07 -3.28 -6.84
CA THR A 91 5.08 -2.70 -8.18
C THR A 91 5.13 -1.17 -8.14
N TYR A 92 4.39 -0.52 -7.24
CA TYR A 92 4.11 0.91 -7.37
C TYR A 92 4.95 1.79 -6.46
N TYR A 93 5.99 2.44 -6.97
CA TYR A 93 6.85 3.35 -6.19
C TYR A 93 6.09 4.45 -5.40
N HIS A 94 4.92 4.86 -5.90
CA HIS A 94 4.04 5.84 -5.24
C HIS A 94 2.58 5.39 -5.34
N PRO A 95 2.10 4.52 -4.42
CA PRO A 95 0.72 4.01 -4.46
C PRO A 95 -0.34 5.12 -4.45
N ALA A 96 -0.15 6.21 -3.69
CA ALA A 96 -1.09 7.33 -3.73
C ALA A 96 -1.13 8.08 -5.07
N LYS A 97 -0.03 8.07 -5.84
CA LYS A 97 -0.01 8.62 -7.20
C LYS A 97 -0.86 7.75 -8.13
N VAL A 98 -0.76 6.43 -8.00
CA VAL A 98 -1.58 5.47 -8.75
C VAL A 98 -3.06 5.67 -8.45
N ILE A 99 -3.45 5.80 -7.17
CA ILE A 99 -4.84 6.15 -6.81
C ILE A 99 -5.25 7.48 -7.45
N GLY A 100 -4.42 8.52 -7.36
CA GLY A 100 -4.73 9.83 -7.94
C GLY A 100 -4.91 9.80 -9.46
N GLU A 101 -4.13 9.01 -10.17
CA GLU A 101 -4.28 8.83 -11.62
C GLU A 101 -5.58 8.09 -11.96
N ILE A 102 -5.95 7.07 -11.18
CA ILE A 102 -7.22 6.36 -11.33
C ILE A 102 -8.41 7.30 -11.05
N PHE A 103 -8.32 8.15 -10.02
CA PHE A 103 -9.31 9.23 -9.78
C PHE A 103 -9.44 10.15 -11.01
N GLY A 104 -8.32 10.48 -11.64
CA GLY A 104 -8.25 11.33 -12.83
C GLY A 104 -9.03 10.76 -14.02
N LEU A 105 -9.08 9.43 -14.18
CA LEU A 105 -9.91 8.78 -15.21
C LEU A 105 -11.41 9.07 -15.05
N ALA A 106 -11.85 9.35 -13.83
CA ALA A 106 -13.23 9.76 -13.53
C ALA A 106 -13.42 11.29 -13.44
N GLY A 107 -12.41 12.08 -13.83
CA GLY A 107 -12.44 13.54 -13.71
C GLY A 107 -12.44 14.03 -12.26
N LYS A 108 -11.92 13.23 -11.32
CA LYS A 108 -11.82 13.55 -9.90
C LYS A 108 -10.37 13.76 -9.48
N GLU A 109 -10.19 14.41 -8.34
CA GLU A 109 -8.87 14.61 -7.72
C GLU A 109 -8.78 13.83 -6.40
N TYR A 110 -7.65 13.18 -6.17
CA TYR A 110 -7.35 12.52 -4.90
C TYR A 110 -6.48 13.44 -4.04
N ASP A 111 -7.05 13.99 -2.97
CA ASP A 111 -6.41 15.01 -2.13
C ASP A 111 -5.73 14.47 -0.86
N LYS A 112 -5.71 13.13 -0.70
CA LYS A 112 -5.16 12.40 0.47
C LYS A 112 -5.73 12.85 1.82
N LYS A 113 -6.85 13.57 1.84
CA LYS A 113 -7.48 13.95 3.10
C LYS A 113 -8.11 12.75 3.76
N GLU A 114 -8.15 12.78 5.09
CA GLU A 114 -8.81 11.77 5.90
C GLU A 114 -10.27 11.59 5.46
N SER A 115 -11.00 12.66 5.15
CA SER A 115 -12.37 12.58 4.60
C SER A 115 -12.47 11.76 3.30
N THR A 116 -11.49 11.88 2.41
CA THR A 116 -11.44 11.17 1.13
C THR A 116 -11.12 9.69 1.35
N LEU A 117 -10.15 9.41 2.21
CA LEU A 117 -9.81 8.04 2.65
C LEU A 117 -11.00 7.36 3.33
N SER A 118 -11.64 8.04 4.28
CA SER A 118 -12.82 7.55 4.99
C SER A 118 -13.97 7.25 4.03
N SER A 119 -14.16 8.07 2.98
CA SER A 119 -15.18 7.81 1.95
C SER A 119 -14.86 6.60 1.07
N LEU A 120 -13.59 6.34 0.77
CA LEU A 120 -13.14 5.14 0.04
C LEU A 120 -13.32 3.87 0.86
N ILE A 121 -13.05 3.95 2.17
CA ILE A 121 -13.05 2.82 3.10
C ILE A 121 -14.45 2.49 3.60
N ALA A 122 -15.32 3.47 3.79
CA ALA A 122 -16.68 3.29 4.32
C ALA A 122 -17.51 2.18 3.63
N PRO A 123 -17.50 2.01 2.30
CA PRO A 123 -18.24 0.94 1.63
C PRO A 123 -17.50 -0.41 1.60
N VAL A 124 -16.29 -0.51 2.14
CA VAL A 124 -15.48 -1.73 2.08
C VAL A 124 -15.94 -2.71 3.17
N GLU A 125 -16.55 -3.79 2.74
CA GLU A 125 -17.02 -4.86 3.64
C GLU A 125 -15.85 -5.69 4.18
N LYS A 126 -16.05 -6.34 5.33
CA LYS A 126 -15.03 -7.15 6.02
C LYS A 126 -14.44 -8.23 5.10
N GLU A 127 -15.27 -8.83 4.27
CA GLU A 127 -14.94 -9.89 3.33
C GLU A 127 -13.85 -9.46 2.35
N LYS A 128 -13.78 -8.17 2.00
CA LYS A 128 -12.74 -7.62 1.13
C LYS A 128 -11.38 -7.57 1.82
N TYR A 129 -11.36 -7.24 3.11
CA TYR A 129 -10.14 -7.31 3.92
C TYR A 129 -9.66 -8.75 4.12
N GLU A 130 -10.57 -9.69 4.38
CA GLU A 130 -10.21 -11.11 4.50
C GLU A 130 -9.73 -11.70 3.17
N ALA A 131 -10.32 -11.25 2.05
CA ALA A 131 -9.85 -11.61 0.72
C ALA A 131 -8.43 -11.09 0.47
N LEU A 132 -8.13 -9.83 0.81
CA LEU A 132 -6.78 -9.28 0.72
C LEU A 132 -5.81 -10.05 1.62
N ARG A 133 -6.19 -10.32 2.87
CA ARG A 133 -5.39 -11.09 3.84
C ARG A 133 -5.00 -12.47 3.30
N SER A 134 -5.94 -13.13 2.63
CA SER A 134 -5.76 -14.47 2.06
C SER A 134 -5.11 -14.46 0.66
N SER A 135 -4.89 -13.27 0.09
CA SER A 135 -4.29 -13.11 -1.23
C SER A 135 -2.77 -13.16 -1.18
N ALA A 136 -2.15 -13.31 -2.36
CA ALA A 136 -0.71 -13.15 -2.51
C ALA A 136 -0.27 -11.67 -2.54
N HIS A 137 -1.21 -10.71 -2.64
CA HIS A 137 -0.91 -9.29 -2.69
C HIS A 137 -0.73 -8.72 -1.29
N CYS A 138 0.07 -7.66 -1.19
CA CYS A 138 0.26 -6.90 0.03
C CYS A 138 0.64 -7.76 1.23
N SER A 139 1.62 -8.66 1.11
CA SER A 139 1.98 -9.62 2.18
C SER A 139 2.22 -9.01 3.58
N VAL A 140 2.62 -7.73 3.67
CA VAL A 140 2.75 -7.02 4.95
C VAL A 140 1.39 -6.81 5.63
N PHE A 141 0.31 -6.60 4.86
CA PHE A 141 -1.05 -6.49 5.38
C PHE A 141 -1.45 -7.77 6.12
N SER A 142 -1.24 -8.94 5.53
CA SER A 142 -1.58 -10.23 6.16
C SER A 142 -0.84 -10.42 7.49
N LYS A 143 0.47 -10.13 7.51
CA LYS A 143 1.29 -10.18 8.74
C LYS A 143 0.83 -9.18 9.80
N PHE A 144 0.46 -7.97 9.38
CA PHE A 144 -0.08 -6.94 10.27
C PHE A 144 -1.39 -7.40 10.92
N ILE A 145 -2.32 -7.95 10.13
CA ILE A 145 -3.60 -8.46 10.64
C ILE A 145 -3.41 -9.66 11.56
N GLU A 146 -2.47 -10.57 11.25
CA GLU A 146 -2.14 -11.69 12.14
C GLU A 146 -1.68 -11.23 13.51
N VAL A 147 -0.82 -10.22 13.58
CA VAL A 147 -0.36 -9.66 14.86
C VAL A 147 -1.45 -8.85 15.56
N LEU A 148 -2.31 -8.15 14.81
CA LEU A 148 -3.40 -7.37 15.41
C LEU A 148 -4.48 -8.25 16.07
N LEU A 149 -4.69 -9.46 15.55
CA LEU A 149 -5.73 -10.39 16.01
C LEU A 149 -5.23 -11.40 17.06
N ASN A 150 -3.93 -11.48 17.28
CA ASN A 150 -3.29 -12.33 18.30
C ASN A 150 -2.99 -11.52 19.57
#